data_AF-A0A839JNK7-F1
#
_entry.id   AF-A0A839JNK7-F1
#
_cell.length_a   1.000
_cell.length_b   1.000
_cell.length_c   1.000
_cell.angle_alpha   90.00
_cell.angle_beta   90.00
_cell.angle_gamma   90.00
#
_symmetry.space_group_name_H-M   'P 1'
#
loop_
_entity.id
_entity.type
_entity.pdbx_description
1 polymer ?
#
loop_
_entity_poly.entity_id
_entity_poly.type
_entity_poly.pdbx_seq_one_letter_code
_entity_poly.pdbx_strand_id
1 'polypeptide(L)'
;MSRKFFLLYYHKGWAGVKDKRSVKQKINRLRRLKTWQLVVILVFMMLMSATFLRLNNIGMVQRQKAVEQADKQGDMQAVQDRLYDLRRYVSDHMNTSGARIYLHEKYNRDKAELIKKAVENNNANKDVINKKVDDICKPQFSGYNQGYVSCFAREYAKYAPGTDPISSVKVPDIELYRYDFVSVVWSPDFAGFSILICIVIIMVIIARLVSLVVLRIILKFKYSDI
;
A
#
# COMPACT_ATOMS: atom_id res chain seq x y z
N MET A 1 -29.77 5.96 -80.08
CA MET A 1 -30.54 5.26 -79.01
C MET A 1 -29.61 4.24 -78.38
N SER A 2 -29.29 4.17 -77.09
CA SER A 2 -29.26 5.12 -75.98
C SER A 2 -28.34 4.47 -74.95
N ARG A 3 -27.15 5.04 -74.72
CA ARG A 3 -26.15 4.62 -73.71
C ARG A 3 -26.58 4.95 -72.27
N LYS A 4 -27.88 4.87 -71.95
CA LYS A 4 -28.47 5.45 -70.72
C LYS A 4 -28.83 4.46 -69.61
N PHE A 5 -28.44 3.18 -69.69
CA PHE A 5 -28.84 2.22 -68.65
C PHE A 5 -27.76 1.85 -67.63
N PHE A 6 -26.52 2.31 -67.79
CA PHE A 6 -25.42 2.04 -66.85
C PHE A 6 -25.01 3.28 -66.03
N LEU A 7 -25.99 4.13 -65.70
CA LEU A 7 -25.84 5.34 -64.89
C LEU A 7 -26.78 5.33 -63.67
N LEU A 8 -26.89 4.20 -62.98
CA LEU A 8 -27.68 4.10 -61.75
C LEU A 8 -26.90 3.55 -60.54
N TYR A 9 -25.57 3.58 -60.59
CA TYR A 9 -24.72 3.26 -59.43
C TYR A 9 -23.66 4.33 -59.12
N TYR A 10 -23.92 5.59 -59.50
CA TYR A 10 -22.97 6.69 -59.27
C TYR A 10 -23.57 7.92 -58.56
N HIS A 11 -24.72 7.77 -57.92
CA HIS A 11 -25.45 8.91 -57.36
C HIS A 11 -25.99 8.69 -55.94
N LYS A 12 -25.13 8.29 -55.00
CA LYS A 12 -25.37 8.46 -53.55
C LYS A 12 -24.04 8.39 -52.78
N GLY A 13 -23.52 9.53 -52.36
CA GLY A 13 -22.27 9.61 -51.59
C GLY A 13 -21.58 10.97 -51.59
N TRP A 14 -22.10 11.97 -52.32
CA TRP A 14 -21.63 13.36 -52.27
C TRP A 14 -22.17 14.13 -51.06
N ALA A 15 -21.91 13.60 -49.85
CA ALA A 15 -22.03 14.34 -48.59
C ALA A 15 -20.67 14.61 -47.93
N GLY A 16 -19.55 14.45 -48.67
CA GLY A 16 -18.19 14.53 -48.14
C GLY A 16 -17.34 15.74 -48.57
N VAL A 17 -17.91 16.74 -49.25
CA VAL A 17 -17.11 17.84 -49.84
C VAL A 17 -17.17 19.14 -49.04
N LYS A 18 -18.18 19.35 -48.19
CA LYS A 18 -18.30 20.57 -47.36
C LYS A 18 -17.25 20.64 -46.23
N ASP A 19 -16.62 19.51 -45.90
CA ASP A 19 -15.67 19.42 -44.78
C ASP A 19 -14.20 19.52 -45.19
N LYS A 20 -13.86 19.55 -46.50
CA LYS A 20 -12.45 19.63 -46.94
C LYS A 20 -11.72 20.88 -46.44
N ARG A 21 -12.40 22.04 -46.36
CA ARG A 21 -11.82 23.29 -45.84
C ARG A 21 -11.69 23.28 -44.31
N SER A 22 -12.69 22.76 -43.60
CA SER A 22 -12.68 22.62 -42.14
C SER A 22 -11.59 21.63 -41.69
N VAL A 23 -11.49 20.50 -42.38
CA VAL A 23 -10.46 19.47 -42.17
C VAL A 23 -9.08 20.04 -42.48
N LYS A 24 -8.89 20.77 -43.61
CA LYS A 24 -7.62 21.47 -43.90
C LYS A 24 -7.25 22.51 -42.83
N GLN A 25 -8.22 23.27 -42.32
CA GLN A 25 -7.99 24.27 -41.27
C GLN A 25 -7.60 23.62 -39.94
N LYS A 26 -8.26 22.52 -39.54
CA LYS A 26 -7.89 21.73 -38.36
C LYS A 26 -6.50 21.09 -38.51
N ILE A 27 -6.18 20.54 -39.69
CA ILE A 27 -4.86 19.98 -40.01
C ILE A 27 -3.77 21.06 -39.96
N ASN A 28 -4.00 22.24 -40.54
CA ASN A 28 -3.03 23.34 -40.48
C ASN A 28 -2.86 23.88 -39.05
N ARG A 29 -3.92 23.90 -38.23
CA ARG A 29 -3.84 24.30 -36.83
C ARG A 29 -3.02 23.28 -36.01
N LEU A 30 -3.18 21.98 -36.26
CA LEU A 30 -2.35 20.91 -35.70
C LEU A 30 -0.88 20.98 -36.16
N ARG A 31 -0.64 21.36 -37.42
CA ARG A 31 0.70 21.55 -38.00
C ARG A 31 1.42 22.79 -37.45
N ARG A 32 0.68 23.74 -36.86
CA ARG A 32 1.23 24.97 -36.26
C ARG A 32 1.92 24.73 -34.91
N LEU A 33 1.53 23.69 -34.17
CA LEU A 33 2.23 23.28 -32.96
C LEU A 33 3.50 22.54 -33.35
N LYS A 34 4.65 23.20 -33.18
CA LYS A 34 5.96 22.58 -33.42
C LYS A 34 6.13 21.42 -32.45
N THR A 35 6.66 20.29 -32.91
CA THR A 35 6.89 19.10 -32.08
C THR A 35 7.72 19.42 -30.83
N TRP A 36 8.68 20.34 -30.93
CA TRP A 36 9.45 20.82 -29.79
C TRP A 36 8.60 21.50 -28.71
N GLN A 37 7.54 22.23 -29.07
CA GLN A 37 6.61 22.83 -28.08
C GLN A 37 5.89 21.75 -27.27
N LEU A 38 5.49 20.64 -27.92
CA LEU A 38 4.88 19.50 -27.22
C LEU A 38 5.86 18.83 -26.27
N VAL A 39 7.14 18.75 -26.64
CA VAL A 39 8.20 18.21 -25.76
C VAL A 39 8.41 19.11 -24.54
N VAL A 40 8.46 20.44 -24.71
CA VAL A 40 8.58 21.37 -23.58
C VAL A 40 7.39 21.26 -22.63
N ILE A 41 6.16 21.20 -23.17
CA ILE A 41 4.94 21.00 -22.37
C ILE A 41 5.00 19.64 -21.66
N LEU A 42 5.44 18.58 -22.33
CA LEU A 42 5.58 17.26 -21.72
C LEU A 42 6.54 17.29 -20.54
N VAL A 43 7.72 17.90 -20.68
CA VAL A 43 8.70 18.03 -19.59
C VAL A 43 8.09 18.77 -18.41
N PHE A 44 7.41 19.88 -18.65
CA PHE A 44 6.73 20.62 -17.59
C PHE A 44 5.65 19.78 -16.90
N MET A 45 4.80 19.10 -17.67
CA MET A 45 3.75 18.23 -17.13
C MET A 45 4.31 17.05 -16.35
N MET A 46 5.43 16.47 -16.77
CA MET A 46 6.11 15.40 -16.02
C MET A 46 6.62 15.90 -14.66
N LEU A 47 7.18 17.11 -14.58
CA LEU A 47 7.61 17.70 -13.31
C LEU A 47 6.44 17.98 -12.37
N MET A 48 5.33 18.52 -12.89
CA MET A 48 4.11 18.71 -12.12
C MET A 48 3.56 17.38 -11.60
N SER A 49 3.49 16.38 -12.47
CA SER A 49 3.01 15.05 -12.12
C SER A 49 3.85 14.41 -11.02
N ALA A 50 5.18 14.45 -11.14
CA ALA A 50 6.08 13.96 -10.10
C ALA A 50 5.85 14.65 -8.74
N THR A 51 5.56 15.96 -8.77
CA THR A 51 5.26 16.74 -7.55
C THR A 51 3.95 16.28 -6.91
N PHE A 52 2.88 16.11 -7.68
CA PHE A 52 1.60 15.63 -7.14
C PHE A 52 1.70 14.18 -6.64
N LEU A 53 2.40 13.30 -7.36
CA LEU A 53 2.66 11.94 -6.89
C LEU A 53 3.40 11.94 -5.54
N ARG A 54 4.37 12.85 -5.37
CA ARG A 54 5.07 13.02 -4.10
C ARG A 54 4.14 13.52 -2.99
N LEU A 55 3.24 14.45 -3.28
CA LEU A 55 2.26 14.93 -2.30
C LEU A 55 1.33 13.81 -1.83
N ASN A 56 0.86 12.96 -2.74
CA ASN A 56 0.07 11.78 -2.38
C ASN A 56 0.84 10.85 -1.43
N ASN A 57 2.10 10.56 -1.76
CA ASN A 57 2.93 9.69 -0.93
C ASN A 57 3.16 10.29 0.47
N ILE A 58 3.48 11.59 0.56
CA ILE A 58 3.65 12.29 1.84
C ILE A 58 2.36 12.25 2.66
N GLY A 59 1.21 12.46 2.04
CA GLY A 59 -0.09 12.40 2.72
C GLY A 59 -0.37 11.03 3.33
N MET A 60 0.07 9.94 2.68
CA MET A 60 -0.01 8.58 3.21
C MET A 60 0.92 8.41 4.42
N VAL A 61 2.19 8.84 4.31
CA VAL A 61 3.18 8.73 5.40
C VAL A 61 2.74 9.51 6.64
N GLN A 62 2.14 10.68 6.47
CA GLN A 62 1.59 11.45 7.59
C GLN A 62 0.51 10.68 8.36
N ARG A 63 -0.35 9.95 7.64
CA ARG A 63 -1.41 9.14 8.25
C ARG A 63 -0.84 7.90 8.93
N GLN A 64 0.19 7.26 8.37
CA GLN A 64 0.93 6.19 9.07
C GLN A 64 1.48 6.68 10.41
N LYS A 65 2.15 7.84 10.42
CA LYS A 65 2.67 8.45 11.66
C LYS A 65 1.55 8.75 12.67
N ALA A 66 0.37 9.14 12.21
CA ALA A 66 -0.77 9.37 13.10
C ALA A 66 -1.27 8.07 13.74
N VAL A 67 -1.30 6.94 13.01
CA VAL A 67 -1.61 5.63 13.58
C VAL A 67 -0.54 5.21 14.61
N GLU A 68 0.75 5.37 14.28
CA GLU A 68 1.85 5.06 15.20
C GLU A 68 1.79 5.90 16.47
N GLN A 69 1.43 7.17 16.35
CA GLN A 69 1.27 8.07 17.49
C GLN A 69 0.08 7.66 18.37
N ALA A 70 -1.05 7.30 17.78
CA ALA A 70 -2.20 6.80 18.53
C ALA A 70 -1.85 5.49 19.26
N ASP A 71 -1.09 4.59 18.62
CA ASP A 71 -0.64 3.34 19.24
C ASP A 71 0.27 3.59 20.46
N LYS A 72 1.19 4.57 20.34
CA LYS A 72 2.05 5.03 21.45
C LYS A 72 1.26 5.60 22.62
N GLN A 73 0.18 6.33 22.34
CA GLN A 73 -0.67 6.89 23.38
C GLN A 73 -1.57 5.84 24.05
N GLY A 74 -1.72 4.66 23.43
CA GLY A 74 -2.57 3.58 23.94
C GLY A 74 -4.06 3.79 23.72
N ASP A 75 -4.44 4.80 22.92
CA ASP A 75 -5.84 5.08 22.58
C ASP A 75 -6.27 4.17 21.41
N MET A 76 -6.90 3.04 21.76
CA MET A 76 -7.35 2.03 20.79
C MET A 76 -8.44 2.54 19.85
N GLN A 77 -9.27 3.48 20.30
CA GLN A 77 -10.31 4.06 19.46
C GLN A 77 -9.68 4.97 18.42
N ALA A 78 -8.74 5.84 18.83
CA ALA A 78 -7.97 6.65 17.90
C ALA A 78 -7.15 5.79 16.91
N VAL A 79 -6.57 4.66 17.35
CA VAL A 79 -5.87 3.74 16.43
C VAL A 79 -6.80 3.22 15.34
N GLN A 80 -8.02 2.80 15.68
CA GLN A 80 -8.99 2.30 14.70
C GLN A 80 -9.41 3.37 13.71
N ASP A 81 -9.71 4.57 14.20
CA ASP A 81 -10.09 5.71 13.36
C ASP A 81 -8.96 6.08 12.39
N ARG A 82 -7.71 6.11 12.88
CA ARG A 82 -6.54 6.43 12.05
C ARG A 82 -6.22 5.34 11.03
N LEU A 83 -6.43 4.07 11.37
CA LEU A 83 -6.30 2.96 10.42
C LEU A 83 -7.36 3.04 9.31
N TYR A 84 -8.58 3.44 9.65
CA TYR A 84 -9.65 3.67 8.68
C TYR A 84 -9.31 4.84 7.74
N ASP A 85 -8.87 5.98 8.29
CA ASP A 85 -8.41 7.14 7.53
C ASP A 85 -7.28 6.79 6.56
N LEU A 86 -6.29 6.02 7.04
CA LEU A 86 -5.17 5.56 6.23
C LEU A 86 -5.63 4.64 5.09
N ARG A 87 -6.46 3.65 5.39
CA ARG A 87 -7.02 2.72 4.38
C ARG A 87 -7.75 3.49 3.29
N ARG A 88 -8.63 4.41 3.68
CA ARG A 88 -9.40 5.23 2.74
C ARG A 88 -8.48 6.05 1.86
N TYR A 89 -7.49 6.73 2.46
CA TYR A 89 -6.55 7.55 1.72
C TYR A 89 -5.74 6.76 0.68
N VAL A 90 -5.23 5.58 1.06
CA VAL A 90 -4.48 4.69 0.16
C VAL A 90 -5.36 4.16 -0.98
N SER A 91 -6.64 3.93 -0.72
CA SER A 91 -7.60 3.48 -1.72
C SER A 91 -8.01 4.59 -2.70
N ASP A 92 -7.92 5.86 -2.28
CA ASP A 92 -8.35 7.00 -3.09
C ASP A 92 -7.18 7.66 -3.88
N HIS A 93 -5.93 7.38 -3.54
CA HIS A 93 -4.75 8.05 -4.12
C HIS A 93 -3.70 7.07 -4.65
N MET A 94 -3.20 7.32 -5.87
CA MET A 94 -2.06 6.59 -6.45
C MET A 94 -0.75 6.95 -5.76
N ASN A 95 0.30 6.15 -6.02
CA ASN A 95 1.65 6.36 -5.48
C ASN A 95 1.71 6.33 -3.94
N THR A 96 0.78 5.58 -3.34
CA THR A 96 0.67 5.33 -1.89
C THR A 96 1.01 3.88 -1.53
N SER A 97 1.67 3.15 -2.45
CA SER A 97 2.08 1.77 -2.23
C SER A 97 3.08 1.66 -1.06
N GLY A 98 2.98 0.59 -0.28
CA GLY A 98 3.87 0.33 0.85
C GLY A 98 3.37 0.90 2.18
N ALA A 99 2.08 1.20 2.28
CA ALA A 99 1.42 1.52 3.54
C ALA A 99 1.31 0.28 4.45
N ARG A 100 2.45 -0.26 4.87
CA ARG A 100 2.56 -1.30 5.89
C ARG A 100 2.74 -0.63 7.24
N ILE A 101 1.98 -1.08 8.25
CA ILE A 101 2.09 -0.57 9.61
C ILE A 101 2.01 -1.70 10.62
N TYR A 102 2.73 -1.54 11.72
CA TYR A 102 2.77 -2.49 12.82
C TYR A 102 2.44 -1.75 14.11
N LEU A 103 1.46 -2.27 14.85
CA LEU A 103 1.07 -1.75 16.17
C LEU A 103 2.00 -2.30 17.25
N HIS A 104 3.24 -1.80 17.29
CA HIS A 104 4.29 -2.28 18.19
C HIS A 104 3.93 -2.07 19.66
N GLU A 105 3.34 -0.94 20.01
CA GLU A 105 3.05 -0.62 21.42
C GLU A 105 1.86 -1.44 21.91
N LYS A 106 0.87 -1.68 21.06
CA LYS A 106 -0.19 -2.64 21.35
C LYS A 106 0.35 -4.05 21.56
N TYR A 107 1.20 -4.53 20.65
CA TYR A 107 1.85 -5.84 20.79
C TYR A 107 2.64 -5.95 22.10
N ASN A 108 3.41 -4.92 22.45
CA ASN A 108 4.18 -4.88 23.69
C ASN A 108 3.27 -4.89 24.94
N ARG A 109 2.17 -4.13 24.94
CA ARG A 109 1.18 -4.14 26.03
C ARG A 109 0.52 -5.51 26.20
N ASP A 110 0.06 -6.11 25.11
CA ASP A 110 -0.61 -7.41 25.14
C ASP A 110 0.36 -8.52 25.60
N LYS A 111 1.62 -8.46 25.14
CA LYS A 111 2.70 -9.34 25.64
C LYS A 111 2.95 -9.12 27.13
N ALA A 112 3.06 -7.88 27.58
CA ALA A 112 3.30 -7.57 28.99
C ALA A 112 2.15 -8.04 29.89
N GLU A 113 0.90 -7.91 29.44
CA GLU A 113 -0.27 -8.41 30.16
C GLU A 113 -0.24 -9.94 30.29
N LEU A 114 0.12 -10.66 29.23
CA LEU A 114 0.26 -12.12 29.27
C LEU A 114 1.38 -12.56 30.22
N ILE A 115 2.51 -11.86 30.23
CA ILE A 115 3.60 -12.13 31.19
C ILE A 115 3.12 -11.83 32.61
N LYS A 116 2.43 -10.70 32.84
CA LYS A 116 1.88 -10.35 34.15
C LYS A 116 0.91 -11.42 34.66
N LYS A 117 -0.04 -11.84 33.83
CA LYS A 117 -0.99 -12.93 34.15
C LYS A 117 -0.26 -14.24 34.44
N ALA A 118 0.79 -14.57 33.68
CA ALA A 118 1.59 -15.77 33.93
C ALA A 118 2.36 -15.71 35.26
N VAL A 119 2.88 -14.54 35.64
CA VAL A 119 3.54 -14.31 36.94
C VAL A 119 2.53 -14.37 38.08
N GLU A 120 1.35 -13.74 37.94
CA GLU A 120 0.27 -13.76 38.94
C GLU A 120 -0.26 -15.20 39.15
N ASN A 121 -0.50 -15.94 38.07
CA ASN A 121 -0.90 -17.35 38.14
C ASN A 121 0.20 -18.24 38.74
N ASN A 122 1.47 -17.93 38.49
CA ASN A 122 2.58 -18.62 39.16
C ASN A 122 2.67 -18.29 40.65
N ASN A 123 2.32 -17.07 41.09
CA ASN A 123 2.24 -16.75 42.53
C ASN A 123 1.07 -17.47 43.21
N ALA A 124 -0.09 -17.61 42.55
CA ALA A 124 -1.18 -18.47 43.03
C ALA A 124 -0.72 -19.94 43.16
N ASN A 125 0.09 -20.43 42.21
CA ASN A 125 0.71 -21.75 42.33
C ASN A 125 1.76 -21.82 43.43
N LYS A 126 2.52 -20.75 43.73
CA LYS A 126 3.49 -20.74 44.84
C LYS A 126 2.81 -20.94 46.19
N ASP A 127 1.68 -20.29 46.45
CA ASP A 127 0.96 -20.48 47.73
C ASP A 127 0.36 -21.89 47.84
N VAL A 128 -0.15 -22.44 46.73
CA VAL A 128 -0.63 -23.83 46.65
C VAL A 128 0.51 -24.84 46.82
N ILE A 129 1.66 -24.61 46.17
CA ILE A 129 2.85 -25.46 46.28
C ILE A 129 3.45 -25.35 47.68
N ASN A 130 3.59 -24.14 48.24
CA ASN A 130 4.07 -23.91 49.60
C ASN A 130 3.20 -24.65 50.62
N LYS A 131 1.88 -24.56 50.50
CA LYS A 131 0.94 -25.28 51.36
C LYS A 131 1.07 -26.80 51.20
N LYS A 132 1.13 -27.29 49.97
CA LYS A 132 1.29 -28.71 49.68
C LYS A 132 2.62 -29.28 50.20
N VAL A 133 3.69 -28.48 50.16
CA VAL A 133 5.00 -28.85 50.70
C VAL A 133 5.01 -28.76 52.23
N ASP A 134 4.37 -27.75 52.82
CA ASP A 134 4.19 -27.62 54.28
C ASP A 134 3.43 -28.84 54.82
N ASP A 135 2.35 -29.27 54.17
CA ASP A 135 1.55 -30.45 54.55
C ASP A 135 2.37 -31.76 54.56
N ILE A 136 3.45 -31.85 53.78
CA ILE A 136 4.35 -33.02 53.74
C ILE A 136 5.42 -32.93 54.83
N CYS A 137 6.04 -31.77 55.02
CA CYS A 137 7.20 -31.61 55.90
C CYS A 137 6.80 -31.33 57.36
N LYS A 138 5.72 -30.59 57.61
CA LYS A 138 5.29 -30.19 58.96
C LYS A 138 4.91 -31.36 59.89
N PRO A 139 4.29 -32.47 59.41
CA PRO A 139 4.06 -33.64 60.28
C PRO A 139 5.35 -34.36 60.69
N GLN A 140 6.45 -34.18 59.94
CA GLN A 140 7.72 -34.89 60.17
C GLN A 140 8.64 -34.15 61.14
N PHE A 141 8.37 -32.87 61.43
CA PHE A 141 9.23 -32.03 62.24
C PHE A 141 8.42 -31.16 63.20
N SER A 142 8.82 -31.13 64.47
CA SER A 142 8.24 -30.22 65.46
C SER A 142 8.78 -28.81 65.27
N GLY A 143 8.11 -28.01 64.43
CA GLY A 143 8.43 -26.61 64.16
C GLY A 143 9.48 -26.40 63.06
N TYR A 144 9.86 -25.14 62.85
CA TYR A 144 10.74 -24.69 61.76
C TYR A 144 12.24 -24.96 62.04
N ASN A 145 12.61 -26.22 62.28
CA ASN A 145 14.00 -26.62 62.51
C ASN A 145 14.76 -26.87 61.19
N GLN A 146 16.08 -27.10 61.27
CA GLN A 146 16.91 -27.31 60.08
C GLN A 146 16.45 -28.51 59.21
N GLY A 147 15.87 -29.54 59.84
CA GLY A 147 15.27 -30.69 59.15
C GLY A 147 14.06 -30.30 58.31
N TYR A 148 13.16 -29.49 58.89
CA TYR A 148 12.01 -28.91 58.17
C TYR A 148 12.46 -28.09 56.96
N VAL A 149 13.43 -27.18 57.14
CA VAL A 149 13.93 -26.31 56.05
C VAL A 149 14.54 -27.14 54.92
N SER A 150 15.29 -28.18 55.25
CA SER A 150 15.92 -29.08 54.27
C SER A 150 14.89 -29.95 53.54
N CYS A 151 13.85 -30.43 54.24
CA CYS A 151 12.72 -31.13 53.65
C CYS A 151 11.96 -30.21 52.69
N PHE A 152 11.62 -29.01 53.14
CA PHE A 152 10.84 -28.04 52.39
C PHE A 152 11.56 -27.70 51.07
N ALA A 153 12.86 -27.39 51.12
CA ALA A 153 13.64 -27.08 49.92
C ALA A 153 13.68 -28.25 48.91
N ARG A 154 13.86 -29.49 49.40
CA ARG A 154 13.88 -30.68 48.55
C ARG A 154 12.53 -30.97 47.92
N GLU A 155 11.45 -30.92 48.70
CA GLU A 155 10.10 -31.19 48.20
C GLU A 155 9.61 -30.08 47.28
N TYR A 156 9.88 -28.82 47.61
CA TYR A 156 9.54 -27.67 46.76
C TYR A 156 10.23 -27.75 45.37
N ALA A 157 11.49 -28.18 45.32
CA ALA A 157 12.22 -28.36 44.07
C ALA A 157 11.60 -29.41 43.12
N LYS A 158 10.79 -30.36 43.63
CA LYS A 158 10.07 -31.35 42.80
C LYS A 158 8.87 -30.75 42.07
N TYR A 159 8.28 -29.70 42.64
CA TYR A 159 7.09 -29.04 42.09
C TYR A 159 7.43 -27.76 41.32
N ALA A 160 8.60 -27.17 41.57
CA ALA A 160 9.12 -26.02 40.84
C ALA A 160 10.59 -26.21 40.39
N PRO A 161 10.91 -27.25 39.58
CA PRO A 161 12.27 -27.43 39.06
C PRO A 161 12.55 -26.34 38.02
N GLY A 162 13.36 -25.33 38.36
CA GLY A 162 13.93 -24.37 37.39
C GLY A 162 12.92 -23.46 36.68
N THR A 163 11.76 -23.18 37.28
CA THR A 163 10.68 -22.44 36.62
C THR A 163 11.02 -20.95 36.50
N ASP A 164 11.59 -20.53 35.37
CA ASP A 164 11.40 -19.16 34.90
C ASP A 164 9.96 -19.08 34.36
N PRO A 165 9.02 -18.44 35.10
CA PRO A 165 7.59 -18.42 34.76
C PRO A 165 7.29 -17.76 33.40
N ILE A 166 8.31 -17.15 32.79
CA ILE A 166 8.27 -16.46 31.52
C ILE A 166 8.46 -17.43 30.33
N SER A 167 9.17 -18.56 30.52
CA SER A 167 9.55 -19.46 29.42
C SER A 167 8.37 -20.22 28.79
N SER A 168 7.26 -20.37 29.52
CA SER A 168 6.04 -21.03 29.03
C SER A 168 4.99 -20.06 28.49
N VAL A 169 5.25 -18.75 28.47
CA VAL A 169 4.28 -17.75 28.00
C VAL A 169 4.25 -17.75 26.47
N LYS A 170 3.15 -18.24 25.89
CA LYS A 170 2.91 -18.12 24.45
C LYS A 170 2.65 -16.66 24.10
N VAL A 171 3.67 -16.00 23.55
CA VAL A 171 3.61 -14.61 23.09
C VAL A 171 2.66 -14.51 21.88
N PRO A 172 1.91 -13.40 21.71
CA PRO A 172 1.06 -13.20 20.55
C PRO A 172 1.86 -13.26 19.24
N ASP A 173 1.22 -13.67 18.15
CA ASP A 173 1.83 -13.59 16.83
C ASP A 173 1.88 -12.12 16.38
N ILE A 174 3.08 -11.64 16.02
CA ILE A 174 3.30 -10.26 15.56
C ILE A 174 2.56 -9.95 14.25
N GLU A 175 2.28 -10.96 13.42
CA GLU A 175 1.55 -10.78 12.17
C GLU A 175 0.11 -10.30 12.38
N LEU A 176 -0.50 -10.61 13.54
CA LEU A 176 -1.84 -10.13 13.90
C LEU A 176 -1.88 -8.61 14.19
N TYR A 177 -0.73 -7.98 14.34
CA TYR A 177 -0.57 -6.54 14.58
C TYR A 177 -0.10 -5.80 13.33
N ARG A 178 0.03 -6.49 12.20
CA ARG A 178 0.40 -5.92 10.90
C ARG A 178 -0.84 -5.55 10.10
N TYR A 179 -0.83 -4.36 9.52
CA TYR A 179 -1.82 -3.94 8.53
C TYR A 179 -1.10 -3.55 7.25
N ASP A 180 -1.51 -4.17 6.15
CA ASP A 180 -1.01 -3.90 4.81
C ASP A 180 -2.14 -3.34 3.95
N PHE A 181 -1.91 -2.20 3.30
CA PHE A 181 -2.85 -1.59 2.37
C PHE A 181 -2.27 -1.54 0.94
N VAL A 182 -3.12 -1.81 -0.03
CA VAL A 182 -2.77 -1.79 -1.46
C VAL A 182 -3.32 -0.51 -2.07
N SER A 183 -2.47 0.23 -2.76
CA SER A 183 -2.85 1.47 -3.45
C SER A 183 -3.51 1.19 -4.79
N VAL A 184 -4.40 2.09 -5.22
CA VAL A 184 -4.92 2.07 -6.60
C VAL A 184 -3.85 2.40 -7.64
N VAL A 185 -3.96 1.79 -8.81
CA VAL A 185 -3.05 2.04 -9.94
C VAL A 185 -3.27 3.45 -10.50
N TRP A 186 -4.52 3.90 -10.55
CA TRP A 186 -4.88 5.23 -10.97
C TRP A 186 -5.93 5.85 -10.04
N SER A 187 -5.77 7.12 -9.71
CA SER A 187 -6.69 7.91 -8.88
C SER A 187 -7.21 9.13 -9.65
N PRO A 188 -8.50 9.52 -9.49
CA PRO A 188 -9.07 10.69 -10.14
C PRO A 188 -8.73 12.00 -9.39
N ASP A 189 -7.44 12.25 -9.16
CA ASP A 189 -6.90 13.43 -8.47
C ASP A 189 -5.91 14.20 -9.37
N PHE A 190 -5.28 15.26 -8.85
CA PHE A 190 -4.31 16.06 -9.63
C PHE A 190 -3.14 15.21 -10.15
N ALA A 191 -2.68 14.24 -9.36
CA ALA A 191 -1.66 13.28 -9.78
C ALA A 191 -2.13 12.46 -10.97
N GLY A 192 -3.31 11.84 -10.90
CA GLY A 192 -3.81 11.01 -11.97
C GLY A 192 -4.18 11.75 -13.24
N PHE A 193 -4.77 12.94 -13.14
CA PHE A 193 -5.07 13.76 -14.32
C PHE A 193 -3.79 14.29 -14.99
N SER A 194 -2.77 14.67 -14.21
CA SER A 194 -1.49 15.12 -14.78
C SER A 194 -0.76 13.98 -15.53
N ILE A 195 -0.77 12.75 -14.99
CA ILE A 195 -0.25 11.56 -15.70
C ILE A 195 -1.04 11.32 -16.99
N LEU A 196 -2.37 11.39 -16.94
CA LEU A 196 -3.21 11.14 -18.11
C LEU A 196 -2.89 12.14 -19.24
N ILE A 197 -2.69 13.41 -18.90
CA ILE A 197 -2.26 14.43 -19.88
C ILE A 197 -0.87 14.09 -20.45
N CYS A 198 0.10 13.68 -19.62
CA CYS A 198 1.40 13.22 -20.10
C CYS A 198 1.27 12.08 -21.12
N ILE A 199 0.45 11.07 -20.80
CA ILE A 199 0.20 9.92 -21.69
C ILE A 199 -0.40 10.39 -23.03
N VAL A 200 -1.38 11.28 -23.00
CA VAL A 200 -1.99 11.84 -24.22
C VAL A 200 -0.96 12.59 -25.07
N ILE A 201 -0.11 13.42 -24.47
CA ILE A 201 0.94 14.15 -25.21
C ILE A 201 1.94 13.18 -25.84
N ILE A 202 2.36 12.14 -25.09
CA ILE A 202 3.25 11.09 -25.59
C ILE A 202 2.62 10.38 -26.79
N MET A 203 1.35 9.98 -26.70
CA MET A 203 0.64 9.33 -27.81
C MET A 203 0.61 10.23 -29.07
N VAL A 204 0.38 11.54 -28.91
CA VAL A 204 0.40 12.49 -30.02
C VAL A 204 1.79 12.61 -30.64
N ILE A 205 2.86 12.63 -29.83
CA ILE A 205 4.24 12.68 -30.32
C ILE A 205 4.57 11.39 -31.09
N ILE A 206 4.23 10.22 -30.55
CA ILE A 206 4.46 8.92 -31.20
C ILE A 206 3.72 8.85 -32.54
N ALA A 207 2.43 9.20 -32.58
CA ALA A 207 1.66 9.21 -33.82
C ALA A 207 2.29 10.10 -34.91
N ARG A 208 2.83 11.27 -34.51
CA ARG A 208 3.55 12.15 -35.43
C ARG A 208 4.83 11.51 -35.94
N LEU A 209 5.64 10.89 -35.07
CA LEU A 209 6.88 10.22 -35.48
C LEU A 209 6.59 9.06 -36.44
N VAL A 210 5.59 8.22 -36.12
CA VAL A 210 5.16 7.11 -36.98
C VAL A 210 4.72 7.60 -38.36
N SER A 211 3.90 8.65 -38.43
CA SER A 211 3.47 9.20 -39.72
C SER A 211 4.62 9.71 -40.59
N LEU A 212 5.65 10.32 -39.99
CA LEU A 212 6.86 10.77 -40.69
C LEU A 212 7.71 9.59 -41.17
N VAL A 213 7.85 8.53 -40.37
CA VAL A 213 8.58 7.32 -40.74
C VAL A 213 7.89 6.62 -41.92
N VAL A 214 6.57 6.41 -41.85
CA VAL A 214 5.79 5.80 -42.94
C VAL A 214 5.92 6.62 -44.23
N LEU A 215 5.81 7.95 -44.14
CA LEU A 215 5.98 8.83 -45.30
C LEU A 215 7.39 8.69 -45.91
N ARG A 216 8.45 8.66 -45.09
CA ARG A 216 9.82 8.46 -45.57
C ARG A 216 10.01 7.10 -46.24
N ILE A 217 9.41 6.05 -45.69
CA ILE A 217 9.46 4.71 -46.27
C ILE A 217 8.79 4.69 -47.65
N ILE A 218 7.57 5.21 -47.77
CA ILE A 218 6.84 5.27 -49.04
C ILE A 218 7.61 6.07 -50.09
N LEU A 219 8.19 7.21 -49.70
CA LEU A 219 8.98 8.04 -50.60
C LEU A 219 10.26 7.33 -51.06
N LYS A 220 10.97 6.63 -50.15
CA LYS A 220 12.14 5.84 -50.54
C LYS A 220 11.81 4.75 -51.54
N PHE A 221 10.76 3.95 -51.30
CA PHE A 221 10.37 2.88 -52.20
C PHE A 221 9.89 3.40 -53.57
N LYS A 222 9.12 4.49 -53.60
CA LYS A 222 8.58 5.02 -54.87
C LYS A 222 9.62 5.72 -55.75
N TYR A 223 10.66 6.29 -55.15
CA TYR A 223 11.72 7.03 -55.87
C TYR A 223 13.03 6.24 -56.01
N SER A 224 13.13 5.02 -55.48
CA SER A 224 14.29 4.13 -55.74
C SER A 224 14.19 3.36 -57.06
N ASP A 225 13.01 3.36 -57.71
CA ASP A 225 12.75 2.64 -58.96
C ASP A 225 12.88 3.53 -60.22
N ILE A 226 13.45 4.74 -60.09
CA ILE A 226 13.80 5.67 -61.18
C ILE A 226 15.30 5.95 -61.10
#